data_AF-A0A526PJQ5-F1
#
_entry.id   AF-A0A526PJQ5-F1
#
_cell.length_a   1.000
_cell.length_b   1.000
_cell.length_c   1.000
_cell.angle_alpha   90.00
_cell.angle_beta   90.00
_cell.angle_gamma   90.00
#
_symmetry.space_group_name_H-M   'P 1'
#
loop_
_entity.id
_entity.type
_entity.pdbx_description
1 polymer ?
#
loop_
_entity_poly.entity_id
_entity_poly.type
_entity_poly.pdbx_seq_one_letter_code
_entity_poly.pdbx_strand_id
1 'polypeptide(L)' 'DTVLDGKPMRGANVEDGLASIRAMVAIARSVESGERVEIASVTGAV' A
#
# COMPACT_ATOMS: atom_id res chain seq x y z
N ASP A 1 -3.84 19.78 -15.07
CA ASP A 1 -2.70 19.00 -15.58
C ASP A 1 -2.88 17.49 -15.51
N THR A 2 -2.50 16.77 -14.46
CA THR A 2 -2.65 15.30 -14.47
C THR A 2 -4.12 14.86 -14.47
N VAL A 3 -4.93 15.38 -13.55
CA VAL A 3 -6.34 14.99 -13.41
C VAL A 3 -7.21 15.53 -14.57
N LEU A 4 -6.93 16.73 -15.05
CA LEU A 4 -7.75 17.41 -16.05
C LEU A 4 -7.29 17.13 -17.49
N ASP A 5 -5.98 16.94 -17.71
CA ASP A 5 -5.38 16.87 -19.05
C ASP A 5 -4.63 15.55 -19.28
N GLY A 6 -4.72 14.59 -18.35
CA GLY A 6 -4.08 13.28 -18.46
C GLY A 6 -2.55 13.33 -18.47
N LYS A 7 -1.92 14.44 -18.04
CA LYS A 7 -0.45 14.52 -17.95
C LYS A 7 0.09 13.48 -16.96
N PRO A 8 1.30 12.93 -17.14
CA PRO A 8 1.86 11.93 -16.24
C PRO A 8 1.81 12.36 -14.76
N MET A 9 1.47 11.42 -13.88
CA MET A 9 1.52 11.64 -12.43
C MET A 9 2.95 11.99 -12.02
N ARG A 10 3.10 13.06 -11.23
CA ARG A 10 4.36 13.40 -10.57
C ARG A 10 4.18 13.20 -9.07
N GLY A 11 4.99 12.32 -8.48
CA GLY A 11 4.86 11.90 -7.09
C GLY A 11 4.14 10.55 -6.95
N ALA A 12 3.63 10.29 -5.74
CA ALA A 12 2.98 9.02 -5.43
C ALA A 12 1.74 8.79 -6.29
N ASN A 13 1.58 7.56 -6.76
CA ASN A 13 0.44 7.10 -7.53
C ASN A 13 -0.37 6.03 -6.76
N VAL A 14 -1.32 5.39 -7.43
CA VAL A 14 -2.21 4.40 -6.82
C VAL A 14 -1.47 3.17 -6.29
N GLU A 15 -0.38 2.74 -6.95
CA GLU A 15 0.43 1.60 -6.51
C GLU A 15 1.19 1.93 -5.22
N ASP A 16 1.68 3.16 -5.08
CA ASP A 16 2.30 3.64 -3.84
C ASP A 16 1.31 3.68 -2.68
N GLY A 17 0.07 4.09 -2.96
CA GLY A 17 -1.04 4.06 -2.01
C GLY A 17 -1.35 2.63 -1.57
N LEU A 18 -1.47 1.71 -2.53
CA LEU A 18 -1.73 0.29 -2.27
C LEU A 18 -0.61 -0.35 -1.43
N ALA A 19 0.66 -0.05 -1.76
CA ALA A 19 1.80 -0.51 -0.98
C ALA A 19 1.76 0.03 0.46
N SER A 20 1.40 1.30 0.64
CA SER A 20 1.26 1.92 1.96
C SER A 20 0.18 1.24 2.80
N ILE A 21 -0.99 0.96 2.22
CA ILE A 21 -2.06 0.28 2.94
C ILE A 21 -1.68 -1.17 3.26
N ARG A 22 -1.05 -1.90 2.34
CA ARG A 22 -0.52 -3.25 2.62
C ARG A 22 0.46 -3.25 3.79
N ALA A 23 1.34 -2.26 3.87
CA ALA A 23 2.26 -2.11 5.00
C ALA A 23 1.52 -1.88 6.32
N MET A 24 0.49 -1.02 6.33
CA MET A 24 -0.34 -0.79 7.53
C MET A 24 -1.03 -2.08 8.00
N VAL A 25 -1.57 -2.87 7.07
CA VAL A 25 -2.18 -4.18 7.39
C VAL A 25 -1.14 -5.17 7.93
N ALA A 26 0.05 -5.22 7.34
CA ALA A 26 1.14 -6.08 7.82
C ALA A 26 1.56 -5.72 9.26
N ILE A 27 1.66 -4.43 9.56
CA ILE A 27 1.96 -3.94 10.91
C ILE A 27 0.88 -4.38 11.90
N ALA A 28 -0.40 -4.19 11.57
CA ALA A 28 -1.51 -4.59 12.44
C ALA A 28 -1.46 -6.10 12.77
N ARG A 29 -1.25 -6.95 11.75
CA ARG A 29 -1.11 -8.41 11.93
C ARG A 29 0.13 -8.80 12.74
N SER A 30 1.24 -8.08 12.55
CA SER A 30 2.46 -8.31 13.31
C SER A 30 2.26 -7.99 14.79
N VAL A 31 1.56 -6.88 15.10
CA VAL A 31 1.21 -6.52 16.48
C VAL A 31 0.27 -7.55 17.11
N GLU A 32 -0.71 -8.05 16.37
CA GLU A 32 -1.67 -9.04 16.86
C GLU A 32 -1.03 -10.41 17.14
N SER A 33 -0.16 -10.86 16.24
CA SER A 33 0.47 -12.19 16.33
C SER A 33 1.76 -12.22 17.15
N GLY A 34 2.44 -11.08 17.30
CA GLY A 34 3.80 -10.99 17.85
C GLY A 34 4.90 -11.46 16.88
N GLU A 35 4.54 -11.87 15.66
CA GLU A 35 5.46 -12.46 14.69
C GLU A 35 5.85 -11.47 13.58
N ARG A 36 6.95 -11.79 12.89
CA ARG A 36 7.36 -11.04 11.69
C ARG A 36 6.43 -11.36 10.53
N VAL A 37 5.85 -10.33 9.91
CA VAL A 37 4.97 -10.45 8.74
C VAL A 37 5.63 -9.83 7.51
N GLU A 38 5.73 -10.60 6.42
CA GLU A 38 6.20 -10.10 5.13
C GLU A 38 5.13 -9.26 4.44
N ILE A 39 5.44 -8.01 4.06
CA ILE A 39 4.47 -7.12 3.39
C ILE A 39 3.95 -7.76 2.09
N ALA A 40 4.81 -8.46 1.34
CA ALA A 40 4.44 -9.14 0.10
C ALA A 40 3.43 -10.28 0.29
N SER A 41 3.27 -10.79 1.52
CA SER A 41 2.26 -11.80 1.85
C SER A 41 0.85 -11.21 2.01
N VAL A 42 0.72 -9.88 2.13
CA VAL A 42 -0.58 -9.21 2.21
C VAL A 42 -1.18 -9.11 0.81
N THR A 43 -2.10 -10.02 0.54
CA THR A 43 -2.84 -10.11 -0.72
C THR A 43 -4.34 -9.94 -0.49
N GLY A 44 -5.09 -9.75 -1.58
CA GLY A 44 -6.55 -9.55 -1.54
C GLY A 44 -6.97 -8.09 -1.57
N ALA A 45 -8.29 -7.87 -1.57
CA ALA A 45 -8.85 -6.54 -1.42
C ALA A 45 -8.46 -6.03 -0.03
N VAL A 46 -7.73 -4.93 0.00
CA VAL A 46 -7.71 -4.10 1.19
C VAL A 46 -8.99 -3.27 1.22
#